data_AF-A0A9E0J5Z7-F1
#
_entry.id   AF-A0A9E0J5Z7-F1
#
_cell.length_a   1.000
_cell.length_b   1.000
_cell.length_c   1.000
_cell.angle_alpha   90.00
_cell.angle_beta   90.00
_cell.angle_gamma   90.00
#
_symmetry.space_group_name_H-M   'P 1'
#
loop_
_entity.id
_entity.type
_entity.pdbx_description
1 polymer ?
#
loop_
_entity_poly.entity_id
_entity_poly.type
_entity_poly.pdbx_seq_one_letter_code
_entity_poly.pdbx_strand_id
1 'polypeptide(L)'
;ERSDGGRRMLDDADFRRKLTETQIKVDALNATELRMFAARTAGEAMGAASSMFKLEGSQAQQAITELALEAAGIYAQPFVQDTFAEIRGERNEPRAGPDYAATVAPMYFNYRKTSIYAGSNEIQHNIIAKMVLGL
;
A
#
# COMPACT_ATOMS: atom_id res chain seq x y z
N GLU A 1 -5.71 -10.92 -12.98
CA GLU A 1 -6.99 -11.13 -13.67
C GLU A 1 -7.10 -10.43 -15.02
N ARG A 2 -8.20 -10.72 -15.74
CA ARG A 2 -8.61 -9.98 -16.93
C ARG A 2 -9.40 -8.73 -16.51
N SER A 3 -9.38 -7.70 -17.34
CA SER A 3 -10.30 -6.57 -17.20
C SER A 3 -11.72 -6.96 -17.62
N ASP A 4 -12.70 -6.10 -17.37
CA ASP A 4 -14.10 -6.29 -17.74
C ASP A 4 -14.29 -6.59 -19.24
N GLY A 5 -13.40 -6.05 -20.10
CA GLY A 5 -13.37 -6.32 -21.54
C GLY A 5 -12.68 -7.64 -21.94
N GLY A 6 -12.32 -8.49 -20.97
CA GLY A 6 -11.67 -9.78 -21.19
C GLY A 6 -10.21 -9.70 -21.64
N ARG A 7 -9.57 -8.52 -21.64
CA ARG A 7 -8.13 -8.36 -21.93
C ARG A 7 -7.32 -8.48 -20.65
N ARG A 8 -5.98 -8.44 -20.73
CA ARG A 8 -5.15 -8.45 -19.50
C ARG A 8 -5.46 -7.19 -18.69
N MET A 9 -5.43 -7.25 -17.36
CA MET A 9 -5.64 -6.06 -16.52
C MET A 9 -4.70 -4.91 -16.89
N LEU A 10 -3.45 -5.20 -17.27
CA LEU A 10 -2.47 -4.19 -17.74
C LEU A 10 -2.87 -3.50 -19.05
N ASP A 11 -3.76 -4.08 -19.84
CA ASP A 11 -4.26 -3.50 -21.09
C ASP A 11 -5.39 -2.47 -20.81
N ASP A 12 -5.96 -2.46 -19.60
CA ASP A 12 -6.92 -1.47 -19.14
C ASP A 12 -6.23 -0.12 -18.88
N ALA A 13 -6.78 0.97 -19.43
CA ALA A 13 -6.17 2.29 -19.35
C ALA A 13 -6.27 2.91 -17.95
N ASP A 14 -7.35 2.65 -17.22
CA ASP A 14 -7.56 3.17 -15.87
C ASP A 14 -6.66 2.45 -14.87
N PHE A 15 -6.59 1.12 -14.95
CA PHE A 15 -5.68 0.34 -14.12
C PHE A 15 -4.21 0.74 -14.36
N ARG A 16 -3.81 0.85 -15.63
CA ARG A 16 -2.43 1.24 -15.99
C ARG A 16 -2.08 2.64 -15.50
N ARG A 17 -3.02 3.59 -15.56
CA ARG A 17 -2.83 4.94 -15.02
C ARG A 17 -2.58 4.88 -13.51
N LYS A 18 -3.47 4.24 -12.74
CA LYS A 18 -3.32 4.11 -11.28
C LYS A 18 -2.01 3.43 -10.88
N LEU A 19 -1.63 2.37 -11.60
CA LEU A 19 -0.37 1.66 -11.40
C LEU A 19 0.83 2.58 -11.64
N THR A 20 0.81 3.35 -12.73
CA THR A 20 1.89 4.28 -13.08
C THR A 20 2.01 5.41 -12.06
N GLU A 21 0.88 5.99 -11.63
CA GLU A 21 0.85 7.04 -10.60
C GLU A 21 1.40 6.52 -9.27
N THR A 22 1.04 5.29 -8.89
CA THR A 22 1.54 4.65 -7.68
C THR A 22 3.04 4.36 -7.78
N GLN A 23 3.52 3.89 -8.93
CA GLN A 23 4.95 3.69 -9.17
C GLN A 23 5.74 5.00 -9.03
N ILE A 24 5.28 6.07 -9.66
CA ILE A 24 5.89 7.41 -9.53
C ILE A 24 5.93 7.85 -8.06
N LYS A 25 4.84 7.63 -7.32
CA LYS A 25 4.79 7.97 -5.89
C LYS A 25 5.80 7.18 -5.06
N VAL A 26 5.95 5.88 -5.32
CA VAL A 26 6.93 5.02 -4.64
C VAL A 26 8.36 5.47 -4.95
N ASP A 27 8.66 5.77 -6.21
CA ASP A 27 9.99 6.24 -6.62
C ASP A 27 10.34 7.59 -5.97
N ALA A 28 9.38 8.50 -5.91
CA ALA A 28 9.53 9.79 -5.23
C ALA A 28 9.74 9.62 -3.71
N LEU A 29 9.03 8.68 -3.08
CA LEU A 29 9.21 8.37 -1.66
C LEU A 29 10.60 7.79 -1.39
N ASN A 30 11.07 6.84 -2.19
CA ASN A 30 12.40 6.26 -2.06
C ASN A 30 13.51 7.33 -2.20
N ALA A 31 13.39 8.21 -3.20
CA ALA A 31 14.32 9.33 -3.36
C ALA A 31 14.30 10.29 -2.14
N THR A 32 13.12 10.55 -1.58
CA THR A 32 12.94 11.40 -0.39
C THR A 32 13.52 10.74 0.86
N GLU A 33 13.33 9.43 1.02
CA GLU A 33 13.88 8.64 2.11
C GLU A 33 15.41 8.69 2.12
N LEU A 34 16.04 8.48 0.97
CA LEU A 34 17.50 8.58 0.83
C LEU A 34 18.03 9.97 1.20
N ARG A 35 17.33 11.03 0.77
CA ARG A 35 17.67 12.42 1.16
C ARG A 35 17.55 12.65 2.66
N MET A 36 16.49 12.13 3.28
CA MET A 36 16.27 12.25 4.73
C MET A 36 17.35 11.52 5.52
N PHE A 37 17.73 10.32 5.11
CA PHE A 37 18.83 9.59 5.75
C PHE A 37 20.18 10.29 5.58
N ALA A 38 20.47 10.82 4.39
CA ALA A 38 21.68 11.59 4.16
C ALA A 38 21.77 12.84 5.07
N ALA A 39 20.68 13.61 5.16
CA ALA A 39 20.58 14.76 6.05
C ALA A 39 20.74 14.37 7.53
N ARG A 40 20.11 13.26 7.95
CA ARG A 40 20.23 12.72 9.32
C ARG A 40 21.68 12.37 9.67
N THR A 41 22.41 11.74 8.74
CA THR A 41 23.83 11.42 8.92
C THR A 41 24.70 12.67 9.02
N ALA A 42 24.32 13.76 8.36
CA ALA A 42 24.96 15.07 8.49
C ALA A 42 24.60 15.81 9.80
N GLY A 43 23.77 15.23 10.66
CA GLY A 43 23.37 15.79 11.95
C GLY A 43 22.13 16.68 11.90
N GLU A 44 21.47 16.79 10.75
CA GLU A 44 20.26 17.60 10.61
C GLU A 44 19.06 16.95 11.31
N ALA A 45 18.19 17.80 11.87
CA ALA A 45 16.94 17.37 12.47
C ALA A 45 15.90 17.08 11.37
N MET A 46 15.20 15.94 11.45
CA MET A 46 14.20 15.57 10.44
C MET A 46 12.90 16.40 10.53
N GLY A 47 12.64 17.07 11.66
CA GLY A 47 11.49 17.96 11.86
C GLY A 47 10.18 17.40 11.31
N ALA A 48 9.47 18.21 10.52
CA ALA A 48 8.22 17.84 9.87
C ALA A 48 8.35 16.78 8.77
N ALA A 49 9.53 16.59 8.20
CA ALA A 49 9.74 15.64 7.12
C ALA A 49 9.43 14.20 7.55
N SER A 50 9.68 13.84 8.82
CA SER A 50 9.32 12.52 9.37
C SER A 50 7.81 12.25 9.35
N SER A 51 7.01 13.24 9.77
CA SER A 51 5.54 13.15 9.76
C SER A 51 4.97 13.14 8.35
N MET A 52 5.53 13.96 7.44
CA MET A 52 5.17 13.95 6.03
C MET A 52 5.48 12.59 5.39
N PHE A 53 6.64 12.01 5.71
CA PHE A 53 7.05 10.71 5.21
C PHE A 53 6.12 9.58 5.69
N LYS A 54 5.74 9.58 6.98
CA LYS A 54 4.75 8.62 7.50
C LYS A 54 3.41 8.72 6.78
N LEU A 55 2.93 9.96 6.57
CA LEU A 55 1.67 10.22 5.88
C LEU A 55 1.69 9.71 4.43
N GLU A 56 2.70 10.10 3.66
CA GLU A 56 2.81 9.69 2.25
C GLU A 56 3.09 8.19 2.11
N GLY A 57 3.90 7.63 3.00
CA GLY A 57 4.21 6.20 3.03
C GLY A 57 2.98 5.34 3.32
N SER A 58 2.13 5.74 4.27
CA SER A 58 0.89 5.00 4.57
C SER A 58 -0.10 5.05 3.39
N GLN A 59 -0.20 6.19 2.71
CA GLN A 59 -1.04 6.33 1.52
C GLN A 59 -0.52 5.50 0.34
N ALA A 60 0.80 5.48 0.10
CA ALA A 60 1.40 4.65 -0.93
C ALA A 60 1.15 3.16 -0.66
N GLN A 61 1.31 2.72 0.60
CA GLN A 61 1.04 1.34 1.00
C GLN A 61 -0.42 0.95 0.76
N GLN A 62 -1.38 1.85 1.01
CA GLN A 62 -2.79 1.62 0.72
C GLN A 62 -3.04 1.53 -0.80
N ALA A 63 -2.48 2.44 -1.59
CA ALA A 63 -2.62 2.41 -3.05
C ALA A 63 -2.07 1.09 -3.65
N ILE A 64 -0.93 0.61 -3.16
CA ILE A 64 -0.34 -0.66 -3.59
C ILE A 64 -1.28 -1.84 -3.31
N THR A 65 -1.84 -1.91 -2.10
CA THR A 65 -2.72 -3.04 -1.74
C THR A 65 -4.09 -2.95 -2.41
N GLU A 66 -4.60 -1.75 -2.67
CA GLU A 66 -5.81 -1.51 -3.48
C GLU A 66 -5.61 -1.96 -4.93
N LEU A 67 -4.47 -1.62 -5.54
CA LEU A 67 -4.12 -2.11 -6.88
C LEU A 67 -3.96 -3.62 -6.93
N ALA A 68 -3.38 -4.24 -5.89
CA ALA A 68 -3.29 -5.69 -5.80
C ALA A 68 -4.68 -6.33 -5.72
N LEU A 69 -5.60 -5.75 -4.94
CA LEU A 69 -6.98 -6.19 -4.81
C LEU A 69 -7.72 -6.11 -6.15
N GLU A 70 -7.60 -4.96 -6.85
CA GLU A 70 -8.16 -4.74 -8.17
C GLU A 70 -7.59 -5.73 -9.20
N ALA A 71 -6.27 -5.98 -9.18
CA ALA A 71 -5.61 -6.92 -10.07
C ALA A 71 -5.99 -8.39 -9.84
N ALA A 72 -6.29 -8.77 -8.59
CA ALA A 72 -6.76 -10.10 -8.20
C ALA A 72 -8.26 -10.31 -8.47
N GLY A 73 -9.02 -9.24 -8.72
CA GLY A 73 -10.40 -9.28 -9.19
C GLY A 73 -11.29 -10.15 -8.33
N ILE A 74 -12.06 -11.05 -8.96
CA ILE A 74 -13.01 -11.92 -8.26
C ILE A 74 -12.33 -12.87 -7.26
N TYR A 75 -11.06 -13.23 -7.48
CA TYR A 75 -10.33 -14.12 -6.57
C TYR A 75 -9.87 -13.44 -5.28
N ALA A 76 -10.09 -12.12 -5.14
CA ALA A 76 -9.92 -11.44 -3.86
C ALA A 76 -11.17 -11.54 -2.95
N GLN A 77 -12.31 -12.01 -3.46
CA GLN A 77 -13.57 -12.11 -2.70
C GLN A 77 -13.63 -13.28 -1.70
N PRO A 78 -13.11 -14.49 -2.01
CA PRO A 78 -13.18 -15.61 -1.09
C PRO A 78 -12.53 -15.30 0.26
N PHE A 79 -13.26 -15.57 1.34
CA PHE A 79 -12.68 -15.51 2.68
C PHE A 79 -11.96 -16.82 2.98
N VAL A 80 -10.65 -16.73 3.21
CA VAL A 80 -9.80 -17.85 3.60
C VAL A 80 -9.47 -17.71 5.08
N GLN A 81 -10.04 -18.58 5.92
CA GLN A 81 -9.86 -18.50 7.37
C GLN A 81 -8.40 -18.73 7.79
N ASP A 82 -7.72 -19.69 7.17
CA ASP A 82 -6.29 -19.94 7.38
C ASP A 82 -5.54 -19.87 6.04
N THR A 83 -5.16 -18.65 5.67
CA THR A 83 -4.43 -18.36 4.43
C THR A 83 -3.10 -19.11 4.37
N PHE A 84 -2.46 -19.36 5.50
CA PHE A 84 -1.17 -20.03 5.55
C PHE A 84 -1.30 -21.54 5.35
N ALA A 85 -2.30 -22.18 5.98
CA ALA A 85 -2.61 -23.58 5.71
C ALA A 85 -3.01 -23.80 4.25
N GLU A 86 -3.73 -22.85 3.64
CA GLU A 86 -4.08 -22.93 2.22
C GLU A 86 -2.84 -22.84 1.31
N ILE A 87 -1.94 -21.88 1.55
CA ILE A 87 -0.72 -21.71 0.74
C ILE A 87 0.24 -22.90 0.90
N ARG A 88 0.28 -23.52 2.09
CA ARG A 88 1.12 -24.70 2.36
C ARG A 88 0.49 -26.02 1.89
N GLY A 89 -0.73 -26.01 1.36
CA GLY A 89 -1.43 -27.22 0.93
C GLY A 89 -1.85 -28.13 2.09
N GLU A 90 -2.04 -27.57 3.29
CA GLU A 90 -2.43 -28.31 4.49
C GLU A 90 -3.97 -28.52 4.58
N ARG A 91 -4.72 -28.07 3.58
CA ARG A 91 -6.18 -28.18 3.49
C ARG A 91 -6.57 -29.24 2.45
N ASN A 92 -7.57 -30.05 2.79
CA ASN A 92 -8.18 -31.03 1.88
C ASN A 92 -9.32 -30.44 1.03
N GLU A 93 -9.58 -29.14 1.15
CA GLU A 93 -10.62 -28.43 0.40
C GLU A 93 -10.04 -27.80 -0.87
N PRO A 94 -10.82 -27.71 -1.97
CA PRO A 94 -10.39 -27.02 -3.18
C PRO A 94 -10.08 -25.54 -2.89
N ARG A 95 -8.94 -25.05 -3.37
CA ARG A 95 -8.57 -23.62 -3.28
C ARG A 95 -9.50 -22.78 -4.17
N ALA A 96 -9.94 -21.63 -3.65
CA ALA A 96 -10.66 -20.65 -4.42
C ALA A 96 -9.69 -19.73 -5.18
N GLY A 97 -9.42 -20.06 -6.45
CA GLY A 97 -8.61 -19.23 -7.34
C GLY A 97 -7.10 -19.58 -7.37
N PRO A 98 -6.28 -18.70 -7.96
CA PRO A 98 -4.85 -18.95 -8.15
C PRO A 98 -4.01 -18.65 -6.89
N ASP A 99 -2.80 -19.19 -6.85
CA ASP A 99 -1.93 -19.14 -5.66
C ASP A 99 -1.60 -17.74 -5.16
N TYR A 100 -1.45 -16.78 -6.08
CA TYR A 100 -1.14 -15.39 -5.74
C TYR A 100 -2.30 -14.65 -5.07
N ALA A 101 -3.54 -15.11 -5.21
CA ALA A 101 -4.71 -14.35 -4.79
C ALA A 101 -5.01 -14.49 -3.28
N ALA A 102 -4.61 -15.62 -2.67
CA ALA A 102 -5.00 -15.98 -1.31
C ALA A 102 -4.61 -14.92 -0.25
N THR A 103 -3.47 -14.23 -0.42
CA THR A 103 -2.99 -13.22 0.54
C THR A 103 -3.49 -11.82 0.26
N VAL A 104 -4.04 -11.54 -0.92
CA VAL A 104 -4.26 -10.18 -1.40
C VAL A 104 -5.26 -9.42 -0.53
N ALA A 105 -6.45 -10.00 -0.31
CA ALA A 105 -7.48 -9.37 0.51
C ALA A 105 -7.05 -9.26 2.00
N PRO A 106 -6.51 -10.30 2.66
CA PRO A 106 -5.96 -10.17 4.01
C PRO A 106 -4.90 -9.07 4.14
N MET A 107 -3.99 -8.95 3.16
CA MET A 107 -2.99 -7.88 3.15
C MET A 107 -3.64 -6.51 3.01
N TYR A 108 -4.57 -6.32 2.06
CA TYR A 108 -5.32 -5.07 1.92
C TYR A 108 -5.96 -4.64 3.24
N PHE A 109 -6.74 -5.51 3.87
CA PHE A 109 -7.40 -5.19 5.15
C PHE A 109 -6.40 -4.89 6.27
N ASN A 110 -5.32 -5.68 6.37
CA ASN A 110 -4.30 -5.44 7.38
C ASN A 110 -3.59 -4.09 7.17
N TYR A 111 -3.34 -3.67 5.94
CA TYR A 111 -2.64 -2.41 5.67
C TYR A 111 -3.53 -1.17 5.78
N ARG A 112 -4.87 -1.30 5.80
CA ARG A 112 -5.77 -0.18 6.14
C ARG A 112 -5.45 0.45 7.50
N LYS A 113 -4.94 -0.34 8.45
CA LYS A 113 -4.59 0.17 9.78
C LYS A 113 -3.48 1.23 9.76
N THR A 114 -2.63 1.24 8.73
CA THR A 114 -1.45 2.13 8.63
C THR A 114 -1.76 3.63 8.65
N SER A 115 -2.95 4.03 8.22
CA SER A 115 -3.41 5.43 8.33
C SER A 115 -3.95 5.79 9.72
N ILE A 116 -3.98 4.84 10.65
CA ILE A 116 -4.56 4.98 11.99
C ILE A 116 -3.51 4.77 13.08
N TYR A 117 -2.83 3.61 13.08
CA TYR A 117 -1.85 3.32 14.13
C TYR A 117 -0.58 4.19 13.97
N ALA A 118 0.15 4.33 15.08
CA ALA A 118 1.32 5.20 15.17
C ALA A 118 1.03 6.67 14.75
N GLY A 119 -0.16 7.16 15.14
CA GLY A 119 -0.67 8.49 14.83
C GLY A 119 -1.44 8.50 13.51
N SER A 120 -2.72 8.86 13.56
CA SER A 120 -3.57 8.88 12.36
C SER A 120 -3.10 9.92 11.34
N ASN A 121 -3.58 9.83 10.11
CA ASN A 121 -3.27 10.81 9.07
C ASN A 121 -3.64 12.24 9.50
N GLU A 122 -4.76 12.43 10.19
CA GLU A 122 -5.21 13.71 10.74
C GLU A 122 -4.24 14.23 11.82
N ILE A 123 -3.74 13.34 12.68
CA ILE A 123 -2.73 13.70 13.67
C ILE A 123 -1.43 14.11 12.99
N GLN A 124 -1.00 13.43 11.93
CA GLN A 124 0.19 13.83 11.18
C GLN A 124 0.01 15.20 10.51
N HIS A 125 -1.16 15.47 9.91
CA HIS A 125 -1.47 16.79 9.35
C HIS A 125 -1.37 17.89 10.40
N ASN A 126 -1.90 17.66 11.61
CA ASN A 126 -1.81 18.62 12.71
C ASN A 126 -0.36 18.84 13.16
N ILE A 127 0.44 17.78 13.25
CA ILE A 127 1.85 17.85 13.60
C ILE A 127 2.64 18.65 12.55
N ILE A 128 2.38 18.41 11.26
CA ILE A 128 2.97 19.16 10.16
C ILE A 128 2.56 20.65 10.24
N ALA A 129 1.28 20.95 10.43
CA ALA A 129 0.79 22.33 10.54
C ALA A 129 1.48 23.08 11.70
N LYS A 130 1.62 22.45 12.86
CA LYS A 130 2.33 23.03 14.02
C LYS A 130 3.79 23.33 13.72
N MET A 131 4.51 22.40 13.09
CA MET A 131 5.94 22.56 12.84
C MET A 131 6.27 23.49 11.67
N VAL A 132 5.43 23.52 10.64
CA VAL A 132 5.69 24.29 9.42
C VAL A 132 5.06 25.68 9.47
N LEU A 133 3.83 25.78 10.00
CA LEU A 133 3.05 27.02 10.00
C LEU A 133 2.98 27.70 11.38
N GLY A 134 3.35 27.00 12.45
CA GLY A 134 3.26 27.54 13.82
C GLY A 134 1.82 27.69 14.34
N LEU A 135 0.85 26.99 13.73
CA LEU A 135 -0.57 27.02 14.06
C LEU A 135 -0.95 25.98 15.13
#